data_AF-A0A7V5PQX6-F1
#
_entry.id   AF-A0A7V5PQX6-F1
#
_cell.length_a   1.000
_cell.length_b   1.000
_cell.length_c   1.000
_cell.angle_alpha   90.00
_cell.angle_beta   90.00
_cell.angle_gamma   90.00
#
_symmetry.space_group_name_H-M   'P 1'
#
loop_
_entity.id
_entity.type
_entity.pdbx_description
1 polymer ?
#
loop_
_entity_poly.entity_id
_entity_poly.type
_entity_poly.pdbx_seq_one_letter_code
_entity_poly.pdbx_strand_id
1 'polypeptide(L)'
;MKYWNASVLILVAGLVFFSAVRGGAQQVTRAQLARALQQCEQDLDASKRQILKLQQALKASDRVMERYQAASDSLIANLKQQLAVQNSVSSLLKLNADTLQAMVNDYGKKLNEINRLYIKELKKQTRPWFLTLNGLKGLIYGLLLGGIIGGVMAM
;
A
#
# COMPACT_ATOMS: atom_id res chain seq x y z
N MET A 1 -103.40 -18.47 54.59
CA MET A 1 -102.33 -17.48 54.35
C MET A 1 -100.96 -18.18 54.27
N LYS A 2 -100.61 -18.86 53.17
CA LYS A 2 -99.31 -19.58 53.05
C LYS A 2 -98.53 -19.29 51.74
N TYR A 3 -99.11 -18.56 50.79
CA TYR A 3 -98.52 -18.36 49.46
C TYR A 3 -97.71 -17.06 49.30
N TRP A 4 -97.76 -16.15 50.27
CA TRP A 4 -97.06 -14.85 50.19
C TRP A 4 -95.55 -14.94 50.46
N ASN A 5 -95.08 -15.98 51.16
CA ASN A 5 -93.65 -16.09 51.50
C ASN A 5 -92.79 -16.64 50.35
N ALA A 6 -93.34 -17.45 49.46
CA ALA A 6 -92.58 -18.07 48.38
C ALA A 6 -92.23 -17.08 47.25
N SER A 7 -93.15 -16.18 46.89
CA SER A 7 -92.94 -15.19 45.84
C SER A 7 -91.91 -14.12 46.22
N VAL A 8 -91.84 -13.75 47.49
CA VAL A 8 -90.85 -12.78 48.00
C VAL A 8 -89.45 -13.38 48.00
N LEU A 9 -89.31 -14.65 48.38
CA LEU A 9 -88.03 -15.36 48.36
C LEU A 9 -87.45 -15.52 46.95
N ILE A 10 -88.29 -15.77 45.94
CA ILE A 10 -87.86 -15.89 44.54
C ILE A 10 -87.41 -14.52 43.99
N LEU A 11 -88.11 -13.44 44.33
CA LEU A 11 -87.76 -12.08 43.91
C LEU A 11 -86.45 -11.60 44.53
N VAL A 12 -86.23 -11.86 45.82
CA VAL A 12 -84.99 -11.53 46.52
C VAL A 12 -83.81 -12.37 45.99
N ALA A 13 -84.02 -13.67 45.76
CA ALA A 13 -82.99 -14.54 45.18
C ALA A 13 -82.62 -14.08 43.75
N GLY A 14 -83.59 -13.69 42.92
CA GLY A 14 -83.35 -13.16 41.59
C GLY A 14 -82.59 -11.83 41.58
N LEU A 15 -82.92 -10.91 42.50
CA LEU A 15 -82.23 -9.62 42.66
C LEU A 15 -80.78 -9.79 43.13
N VAL A 16 -80.54 -10.70 44.08
CA VAL A 16 -79.18 -11.00 44.57
C VAL A 16 -78.35 -11.65 43.46
N PHE A 17 -78.92 -12.59 42.69
CA PHE A 17 -78.22 -13.21 41.57
C PHE A 17 -77.87 -12.21 40.46
N PHE A 18 -78.80 -11.30 40.12
CA PHE A 18 -78.58 -10.29 39.09
C PHE A 18 -77.52 -9.25 39.51
N SER A 19 -77.48 -8.87 40.79
CA SER A 19 -76.43 -7.98 41.33
C SER A 19 -75.05 -8.63 41.40
N ALA A 20 -74.97 -9.92 41.76
CA ALA A 20 -73.72 -10.67 41.82
C ALA A 20 -73.11 -10.91 40.42
N VAL A 21 -73.94 -11.23 39.42
CA VAL A 21 -73.50 -11.41 38.02
C VAL A 21 -73.01 -10.09 37.42
N ARG A 22 -73.65 -8.97 37.75
CA ARG A 22 -73.25 -7.64 37.28
C ARG A 22 -71.96 -7.14 37.95
N GLY A 23 -71.75 -7.44 39.23
CA GLY A 23 -70.51 -7.16 39.95
C GLY A 23 -69.32 -7.99 39.46
N GLY A 24 -69.55 -9.27 39.13
CA GLY A 24 -68.53 -10.15 38.54
C GLY A 24 -68.06 -9.71 37.15
N ALA A 25 -68.99 -9.26 36.29
CA ALA A 25 -68.65 -8.80 34.93
C ALA A 25 -67.81 -7.50 34.92
N GLN A 26 -68.03 -6.58 35.86
CA GLN A 26 -67.23 -5.35 36.02
C GLN A 26 -65.83 -5.61 36.62
N GLN A 27 -65.68 -6.62 37.47
CA GLN A 27 -64.37 -7.03 37.99
C GLN A 27 -63.51 -7.75 36.93
N VAL A 28 -64.13 -8.57 36.07
CA VAL A 28 -63.43 -9.26 34.98
C VAL A 28 -62.92 -8.27 33.92
N THR A 29 -63.70 -7.24 33.58
CA THR A 29 -63.27 -6.21 32.62
C THR A 29 -62.12 -5.34 33.15
N ARG A 30 -62.12 -4.99 34.44
CA ARG A 30 -61.00 -4.26 35.06
C ARG A 30 -59.73 -5.10 35.17
N ALA A 31 -59.87 -6.39 35.52
CA ALA A 31 -58.73 -7.30 35.58
C ALA A 31 -58.12 -7.57 34.20
N GLN A 32 -58.95 -7.68 33.15
CA GLN A 32 -58.48 -7.80 31.77
C GLN A 32 -57.78 -6.51 31.30
N LEU A 33 -58.32 -5.34 31.63
CA LEU A 33 -57.69 -4.05 31.30
C LEU A 33 -56.35 -3.88 32.03
N ALA A 34 -56.26 -4.25 33.30
CA ALA A 34 -55.01 -4.23 34.07
C ALA A 34 -53.96 -5.18 33.48
N ARG A 35 -54.36 -6.39 33.07
CA ARG A 35 -53.45 -7.34 32.38
C ARG A 35 -52.98 -6.81 31.03
N ALA A 36 -53.87 -6.20 30.25
CA ALA A 36 -53.52 -5.60 28.96
C ALA A 36 -52.56 -4.42 29.12
N LEU A 37 -52.77 -3.55 30.11
CA LEU A 37 -51.84 -2.47 30.45
C LEU A 37 -50.48 -3.01 30.90
N GLN A 38 -50.47 -4.05 31.74
CA GLN A 38 -49.24 -4.68 32.21
C GLN A 38 -48.47 -5.36 31.07
N GLN A 39 -49.17 -5.99 30.11
CA GLN A 39 -48.58 -6.52 28.89
C GLN A 39 -48.00 -5.39 28.02
N CYS A 40 -48.72 -4.28 27.87
CA CYS A 40 -48.24 -3.11 27.14
C CYS A 40 -46.99 -2.49 27.79
N GLU A 41 -46.94 -2.40 29.12
CA GLU A 41 -45.74 -1.95 29.85
C GLU A 41 -44.56 -2.91 29.65
N GLN A 42 -44.80 -4.22 29.72
CA GLN A 42 -43.76 -5.21 29.47
C GLN A 42 -43.23 -5.16 28.03
N ASP A 43 -44.11 -5.00 27.04
CA ASP A 43 -43.73 -4.86 25.63
C ASP A 43 -42.98 -3.55 25.38
N LEU A 44 -43.37 -2.47 26.04
CA LEU A 44 -42.67 -1.19 25.97
C LEU A 44 -41.27 -1.30 26.57
N ASP A 45 -41.12 -1.97 27.72
CA ASP A 45 -39.81 -2.19 28.34
C ASP A 45 -38.94 -3.18 27.58
N ALA A 46 -39.52 -4.18 26.92
CA ALA A 46 -38.81 -5.03 25.98
C ALA A 46 -38.30 -4.23 24.77
N SER A 47 -39.16 -3.38 24.20
CA SER A 47 -38.81 -2.53 23.06
C SER A 47 -37.73 -1.50 23.41
N LYS A 48 -37.82 -0.84 24.58
CA LYS A 48 -36.77 0.06 25.08
C LYS A 48 -35.42 -0.65 25.22
N ARG A 49 -35.41 -1.87 25.76
CA ARG A 49 -34.18 -2.68 25.87
C ARG A 49 -33.61 -3.05 24.50
N GLN A 50 -34.45 -3.36 23.52
CA GLN A 50 -34.00 -3.61 22.14
C GLN A 50 -33.41 -2.35 21.50
N ILE A 51 -34.05 -1.19 21.67
CA ILE A 51 -33.55 0.09 21.16
C ILE A 51 -32.17 0.41 21.77
N LEU A 52 -31.98 0.22 23.08
CA LEU A 52 -30.69 0.43 23.73
C LEU A 52 -29.60 -0.50 23.17
N LYS A 53 -29.93 -1.78 22.91
CA LYS A 53 -28.99 -2.72 22.28
C LYS A 53 -28.62 -2.28 20.87
N LEU A 54 -29.60 -1.86 20.07
CA LEU A 54 -29.35 -1.37 18.70
C LEU A 54 -28.51 -0.09 18.71
N GLN A 55 -28.76 0.84 19.63
CA GLN A 55 -27.93 2.04 19.79
C GLN A 55 -26.49 1.71 20.19
N GLN A 56 -26.27 0.73 21.06
CA GLN A 56 -24.93 0.27 21.41
C GLN A 56 -24.22 -0.40 20.23
N ALA A 57 -24.93 -1.23 19.47
CA ALA A 57 -24.40 -1.85 18.26
C ALA A 57 -24.03 -0.82 17.19
N LEU A 58 -24.86 0.22 17.00
CA LEU A 58 -24.57 1.31 16.07
C LEU A 58 -23.31 2.07 16.47
N LYS A 59 -23.19 2.47 17.75
CA LYS A 59 -21.97 3.13 18.27
C LYS A 59 -20.71 2.27 18.13
N ALA A 60 -20.84 0.95 18.30
CA ALA A 60 -19.73 0.04 18.08
C ALA A 60 -19.34 -0.02 16.59
N SER A 61 -20.32 -0.04 15.69
CA SER A 61 -20.11 0.01 14.24
C SER A 61 -19.44 1.30 13.80
N ASP A 62 -19.86 2.46 14.31
CA ASP A 62 -19.27 3.76 13.98
C ASP A 62 -17.79 3.80 14.39
N ARG A 63 -17.46 3.30 15.59
CA ARG A 63 -16.06 3.17 16.05
C ARG A 63 -15.22 2.25 15.18
N VAL A 64 -15.80 1.16 14.68
CA VAL A 64 -15.11 0.25 13.75
C VAL A 64 -14.88 0.96 12.42
N MET A 65 -15.87 1.71 11.92
CA MET A 65 -15.76 2.48 10.69
C MET A 65 -14.71 3.58 10.78
N GLU A 66 -14.67 4.35 11.87
CA GLU A 66 -13.62 5.36 12.13
C GLU A 66 -12.23 4.73 12.15
N ARG A 67 -12.06 3.60 12.82
CA ARG A 67 -10.76 2.87 12.84
C ARG A 67 -10.38 2.35 11.46
N TYR A 68 -11.35 1.86 10.70
CA TYR A 68 -11.12 1.40 9.33
C TYR A 68 -10.69 2.56 8.42
N GLN A 69 -11.37 3.71 8.52
CA GLN A 69 -10.99 4.92 7.78
C GLN A 69 -9.58 5.39 8.17
N ALA A 70 -9.27 5.48 9.46
CA ALA A 70 -7.94 5.87 9.93
C ALA A 70 -6.84 4.90 9.45
N ALA A 71 -7.11 3.60 9.46
CA ALA A 71 -6.19 2.59 8.93
C ALA A 71 -6.02 2.70 7.41
N SER A 72 -7.11 2.97 6.68
CA SER A 72 -7.10 3.19 5.23
C SER A 72 -6.30 4.43 4.86
N ASP A 73 -6.52 5.55 5.55
CA ASP A 73 -5.79 6.80 5.34
C ASP A 73 -4.30 6.64 5.61
N SER A 74 -3.96 5.94 6.69
CA SER A 74 -2.57 5.59 7.03
C SER A 74 -1.93 4.72 5.95
N LEU A 75 -2.64 3.71 5.43
CA LEU A 75 -2.16 2.87 4.34
C LEU A 75 -1.94 3.69 3.06
N ILE A 76 -2.89 4.56 2.70
CA ILE A 76 -2.77 5.45 1.55
C ILE A 76 -1.56 6.38 1.69
N ALA A 77 -1.34 6.96 2.87
CA ALA A 77 -0.18 7.80 3.14
C ALA A 77 1.14 7.02 2.98
N ASN A 78 1.22 5.82 3.54
CA ASN A 78 2.38 4.95 3.41
C ASN A 78 2.67 4.56 1.96
N LEU A 79 1.63 4.21 1.19
CA LEU A 79 1.78 3.87 -0.23
C LEU A 79 2.26 5.08 -1.06
N LYS A 80 1.75 6.28 -0.79
CA LYS A 80 2.24 7.52 -1.43
C LYS A 80 3.71 7.77 -1.12
N GLN A 81 4.11 7.57 0.14
CA GLN A 81 5.51 7.72 0.53
C GLN A 81 6.41 6.67 -0.15
N GLN A 82 5.99 5.41 -0.20
CA GLN A 82 6.74 4.36 -0.90
C GLN A 82 6.90 4.68 -2.38
N LEU A 83 5.84 5.18 -3.04
CA LEU A 83 5.90 5.57 -4.45
C LEU A 83 6.85 6.75 -4.67
N ALA A 84 6.86 7.75 -3.77
CA ALA A 84 7.82 8.84 -3.82
C ALA A 84 9.27 8.36 -3.67
N VAL A 85 9.53 7.45 -2.74
CA VAL A 85 10.86 6.83 -2.56
C VAL A 85 11.26 6.03 -3.80
N GLN A 86 10.35 5.23 -4.35
CA GLN A 86 10.60 4.43 -5.56
C GLN A 86 10.96 5.33 -6.75
N ASN A 87 10.26 6.45 -6.93
CA ASN A 87 10.57 7.43 -7.98
C ASN A 87 11.96 8.05 -7.78
N SER A 88 12.32 8.40 -6.53
CA SER A 88 13.65 8.91 -6.21
C SER A 88 14.75 7.89 -6.51
N VAL A 89 14.56 6.63 -6.12
CA VAL A 89 15.50 5.54 -6.39
C VAL A 89 15.64 5.31 -7.89
N SER A 90 14.53 5.27 -8.62
CA SER A 90 14.52 5.13 -10.08
C SER A 90 15.31 6.26 -10.77
N SER A 91 15.12 7.50 -10.32
CA SER A 91 15.87 8.65 -10.84
C SER A 91 17.37 8.53 -10.57
N LEU A 92 17.77 8.09 -9.37
CA LEU A 92 19.18 7.88 -9.02
C LEU A 92 19.82 6.75 -9.83
N LEU A 93 19.10 5.63 -10.01
CA LEU A 93 19.57 4.52 -10.84
C LEU A 93 19.78 4.96 -12.28
N LYS A 94 18.87 5.76 -12.83
CA LYS A 94 19.02 6.33 -14.18
C LYS A 94 20.25 7.22 -14.28
N LEU A 95 20.44 8.15 -13.33
CA LEU A 95 21.60 9.03 -13.30
C LEU A 95 22.92 8.25 -13.18
N ASN A 96 22.94 7.19 -12.35
CA ASN A 96 24.10 6.33 -12.21
C ASN A 96 24.37 5.55 -13.51
N ALA A 97 23.34 5.04 -14.18
CA ALA A 97 23.47 4.36 -15.46
C ALA A 97 24.03 5.32 -16.54
N ASP A 98 23.51 6.54 -16.61
CA ASP A 98 23.98 7.57 -17.54
C ASP A 98 25.46 7.92 -17.27
N THR A 99 25.83 8.03 -15.98
CA THR A 99 27.22 8.31 -15.56
C THR A 99 28.16 7.15 -15.91
N LEU A 100 27.75 5.92 -15.65
CA LEU A 100 28.51 4.72 -16.03
C LEU A 100 28.69 4.62 -17.53
N GLN A 101 27.64 4.90 -18.31
CA GLN A 101 27.71 4.92 -19.76
C GLN A 101 28.69 6.00 -20.27
N ALA A 102 28.67 7.19 -19.67
CA ALA A 102 29.60 8.26 -19.99
C ALA A 102 31.06 7.85 -19.68
N MET A 103 31.30 7.21 -18.54
CA MET A 103 32.63 6.70 -18.18
C MET A 103 33.10 5.60 -19.14
N VAL A 104 32.24 4.64 -19.49
CA VAL A 104 32.58 3.58 -20.47
C VAL A 104 32.96 4.20 -21.82
N ASN A 105 32.21 5.20 -22.27
CA ASN A 105 32.50 5.91 -23.51
C ASN A 105 33.84 6.66 -23.44
N ASP A 106 34.15 7.31 -22.30
CA ASP A 106 35.43 8.00 -22.09
C ASP A 106 36.62 7.01 -22.06
N TYR A 107 36.49 5.91 -21.34
CA TYR A 107 37.50 4.86 -21.31
C TYR A 107 37.72 4.24 -22.69
N GLY A 108 36.66 4.00 -23.46
CA GLY A 108 36.76 3.54 -24.84
C GLY A 108 37.57 4.50 -25.72
N LYS A 109 37.32 5.82 -25.60
CA LYS A 109 38.10 6.85 -26.31
C LYS A 109 39.57 6.85 -25.88
N LYS A 110 39.84 6.79 -24.58
CA LYS A 110 41.21 6.76 -24.04
C LYS A 110 41.98 5.53 -24.47
N LEU A 111 41.35 4.35 -24.46
CA LEU A 111 41.94 3.11 -24.94
C LEU A 111 42.29 3.20 -26.43
N ASN A 112 41.38 3.76 -27.24
CA ASN A 112 41.63 3.97 -28.67
C ASN A 112 42.79 4.92 -28.91
N GLU A 113 42.90 6.00 -28.13
CA GLU A 113 44.00 6.95 -28.25
C GLU A 113 45.33 6.32 -27.83
N ILE A 114 45.36 5.56 -26.72
CA ILE A 114 46.55 4.81 -26.29
C ILE A 114 46.98 3.82 -27.39
N ASN A 115 46.05 3.06 -27.95
CA ASN A 115 46.35 2.12 -29.03
C ASN A 115 46.93 2.85 -30.25
N ARG A 116 46.36 4.00 -30.62
CA ARG A 116 46.87 4.84 -31.72
C ARG A 116 48.29 5.34 -31.44
N LEU A 117 48.56 5.82 -30.23
CA LEU A 117 49.89 6.28 -29.82
C LEU A 117 50.90 5.13 -29.82
N TYR A 118 50.51 3.96 -29.32
CA TYR A 118 51.34 2.76 -29.31
C TYR A 118 51.70 2.31 -30.73
N ILE A 119 50.72 2.24 -31.64
CA ILE A 119 50.96 1.93 -33.06
C ILE A 119 51.90 2.96 -33.69
N LYS A 120 51.72 4.25 -33.38
CA LYS A 120 52.58 5.33 -33.89
C LYS A 120 54.03 5.14 -33.42
N GLU A 121 54.23 4.75 -32.16
CA GLU A 121 55.55 4.52 -31.60
C GLU A 121 56.21 3.26 -32.14
N LEU A 122 55.45 2.16 -32.25
CA LEU A 122 55.91 0.94 -32.93
C LEU A 122 56.36 1.24 -34.36
N LYS A 123 55.60 2.04 -35.12
CA LYS A 123 55.96 2.47 -36.48
C LYS A 123 57.23 3.33 -36.53
N LYS A 124 57.54 4.11 -35.49
CA LYS A 124 58.81 4.84 -35.41
C LYS A 124 59.97 3.89 -35.14
N GLN A 125 59.82 2.95 -34.21
CA GLN A 125 60.87 1.99 -33.85
C GLN A 125 61.15 0.98 -34.97
N THR A 126 60.13 0.59 -35.73
CA THR A 126 60.31 -0.29 -36.91
C THR A 126 60.85 0.41 -38.14
N ARG A 127 61.07 1.74 -38.11
CA ARG A 127 61.84 2.39 -39.18
C ARG A 127 63.28 1.87 -39.08
N PRO A 128 63.80 1.22 -40.13
CA PRO A 128 65.18 0.79 -40.15
C PRO A 128 66.09 1.98 -39.82
N TRP A 129 67.05 1.77 -38.92
CA TRP A 129 67.91 2.85 -38.42
C TRP A 129 68.61 3.61 -39.57
N PHE A 130 68.93 2.93 -40.67
CA PHE A 130 69.54 3.49 -41.88
C PHE A 130 68.62 4.44 -42.70
N LEU A 131 67.30 4.42 -42.48
CA LEU A 131 66.34 5.37 -43.09
C LEU A 131 66.16 6.64 -42.26
N THR A 132 66.80 6.75 -41.09
CA THR A 132 66.84 8.01 -40.33
C THR A 132 67.95 8.92 -40.86
N LEU A 133 67.79 10.24 -40.79
CA LEU A 133 68.82 11.22 -41.23
C LEU A 133 70.20 10.95 -40.59
N ASN A 134 70.22 10.46 -39.35
CA ASN A 134 71.45 10.12 -38.65
C ASN A 134 72.02 8.77 -39.11
N GLY A 135 71.17 7.77 -39.38
CA GLY A 135 71.62 6.49 -39.93
C GLY A 135 72.06 6.57 -41.39
N LEU A 136 71.46 7.44 -42.21
CA LEU A 136 71.89 7.69 -43.59
C LEU A 136 73.27 8.34 -43.61
N LYS A 137 73.53 9.32 -42.73
CA LYS A 137 74.88 9.88 -42.54
C LYS A 137 75.87 8.79 -42.13
N GLY A 138 75.54 7.99 -41.11
CA GLY A 138 76.39 6.88 -40.67
C GLY A 138 76.67 5.85 -41.77
N LEU A 139 75.68 5.52 -42.59
CA LEU A 139 75.82 4.60 -43.72
C LEU A 139 76.70 5.20 -44.83
N ILE A 140 76.53 6.47 -45.17
CA ILE A 140 77.38 7.17 -46.15
C ILE A 140 78.82 7.24 -45.65
N TYR A 141 79.05 7.58 -44.38
CA TYR A 141 80.39 7.60 -43.79
C TYR A 141 81.00 6.19 -43.75
N GLY A 142 80.23 5.17 -43.35
CA GLY A 142 80.68 3.78 -43.34
C GLY A 142 81.01 3.24 -44.73
N LEU A 143 80.24 3.62 -45.75
CA LEU A 143 80.45 3.21 -47.14
C LEU A 143 81.64 3.95 -47.77
N LEU A 144 81.86 5.22 -47.43
CA LEU A 144 83.07 5.97 -47.82
C LEU A 144 84.33 5.39 -47.17
N LEU A 145 84.31 5.16 -45.85
CA LEU A 145 85.45 4.57 -45.14
C LEU A 145 85.71 3.12 -45.59
N GLY A 146 84.65 2.31 -45.75
CA GLY A 146 84.74 0.93 -46.24
C GLY A 146 85.18 0.84 -47.70
N GLY A 147 84.76 1.79 -48.55
CA GLY A 147 85.21 1.89 -49.95
C GLY A 147 86.66 2.32 -50.08
N ILE A 148 87.14 3.21 -49.20
CA ILE A 148 88.56 3.60 -49.14
C ILE A 148 89.41 2.41 -48.67
N ILE A 149 89.00 1.68 -47.64
CA ILE A 149 89.73 0.50 -47.16
C ILE A 149 89.69 -0.66 -48.17
N GLY A 150 88.53 -0.91 -48.80
CA GLY A 150 88.38 -1.93 -49.84
C GLY A 150 89.12 -1.61 -51.13
N GLY A 151 89.22 -0.33 -51.51
CA GLY A 151 90.04 0.11 -52.64
C GLY A 151 91.54 0.04 -52.36
N VAL A 152 91.97 0.24 -51.11
CA VAL A 152 93.38 0.08 -50.69
C VAL A 152 93.78 -1.40 -50.57
N MET A 153 92.85 -2.32 -50.30
CA MET A 153 93.13 -3.77 -50.36
C MET A 153 92.97 -4.39 -51.76
N ALA A 154 92.40 -3.68 -52.73
CA ALA A 154 92.23 -4.13 -54.12
C ALA A 154 93.30 -3.61 -55.09
N MET A 155 94.33 -2.91 -54.57
CA MET A 155 95.56 -2.55 -55.28
C MET A 155 96.71 -3.47 -54.91
#